data_AF-A0A9J6FJS7-F1
#
_entry.id   AF-A0A9J6FJS7-F1
#
_cell.length_a   1.000
_cell.length_b   1.000
_cell.length_c   1.000
_cell.angle_alpha   90.00
_cell.angle_beta   90.00
_cell.angle_gamma   90.00
#
_symmetry.space_group_name_H-M   'P 1'
#
loop_
_entity.id
_entity.type
_entity.pdbx_description
1 polymer ?
#
loop_
_entity_poly.entity_id
_entity_poly.type
_entity_poly.pdbx_seq_one_letter_code
_entity_poly.pdbx_strand_id
1 'polypeptide(L)'
;MRNTVYTDTEPRTKRGPKVLRPFEQQRSNEPEAEAGDAGKSVVFHEVHGENVQLDKEKKVARRVKSYCKSVVFSSRPIEPGEVVLLHLTECCEDWSGSIRVGFTTHNPVSLKASLPTSAYPNLMNVPGNWVKPVDDDHAKQDAYIHFYVTEAGEVLYGSNGKDETELLTGIDTSGPLWALIDVYGRTLAIEIFDEGAINSSSDEVKETPLTTDLSSTLRPDSLPWPLCRRGDPCTRPICTGNNKACTDLAGDDKWTHLAYHKILGPNTRLDPGDSQVAERCELGKRKAFAFLSRPLATNELLQVKVEGWEEALPGSLSFGMTTCDPSSLSGKTGELPDNLDNLLDREEYWVFQKALNCALNDQLVFVTRDDGQVEYSRNGGPFSTILHVDGAENLFAFFDIAGRVTRLRLRMRTMPLCFIRLFKAVNTLMNLAYRIAC
;
A
#
# COMPACT_ATOMS: atom_id res chain seq x y z
N MET A 1 9.10 -36.42 -71.29
CA MET A 1 7.83 -35.68 -71.53
C MET A 1 7.45 -34.97 -70.23
N ARG A 2 7.32 -33.63 -70.28
CA ARG A 2 6.48 -32.67 -69.49
C ARG A 2 6.17 -32.99 -68.01
N ASN A 3 6.11 -32.08 -67.04
CA ASN A 3 6.31 -30.62 -66.92
C ASN A 3 6.35 -30.31 -65.40
N THR A 4 7.02 -29.20 -65.05
CA THR A 4 6.85 -28.23 -63.94
C THR A 4 5.82 -28.51 -62.81
N VAL A 5 6.09 -28.18 -61.53
CA VAL A 5 6.11 -26.83 -60.95
C VAL A 5 7.00 -26.75 -59.69
N TYR A 6 7.75 -25.66 -59.55
CA TYR A 6 8.53 -25.23 -58.39
C TYR A 6 7.63 -24.71 -57.25
N THR A 7 7.93 -25.08 -56.00
CA THR A 7 7.84 -24.17 -54.85
C THR A 7 8.99 -24.47 -53.90
N ASP A 8 9.78 -23.43 -53.69
CA ASP A 8 10.99 -23.35 -52.87
C ASP A 8 10.59 -23.02 -51.41
N THR A 9 11.06 -23.81 -50.44
CA THR A 9 10.95 -23.49 -49.01
C THR A 9 12.27 -23.81 -48.33
N GLU A 10 13.14 -22.80 -48.22
CA GLU A 10 14.30 -22.79 -47.34
C GLU A 10 13.95 -22.44 -45.87
N PRO A 11 14.79 -22.83 -44.90
CA PRO A 11 14.43 -22.88 -43.49
C PRO A 11 14.69 -21.58 -42.69
N ARG A 12 13.85 -21.38 -41.65
CA ARG A 12 13.94 -20.31 -40.64
C ARG A 12 15.28 -20.35 -39.88
N THR A 13 16.10 -19.33 -40.07
CA THR A 13 17.26 -18.99 -39.21
C THR A 13 16.81 -18.49 -37.83
N LYS A 14 17.35 -19.10 -36.77
CA LYS A 14 17.24 -18.68 -35.37
C LYS A 14 17.86 -17.28 -35.18
N ARG A 15 17.10 -16.32 -34.62
CA ARG A 15 17.63 -15.04 -34.14
C ARG A 15 17.94 -15.15 -32.65
N GLY A 16 19.20 -14.95 -32.28
CA GLY A 16 19.64 -14.81 -30.89
C GLY A 16 19.19 -13.48 -30.24
N PRO A 17 19.39 -13.33 -28.92
CA PRO A 17 18.96 -12.15 -28.18
C PRO A 17 19.71 -10.89 -28.63
N LYS A 18 18.98 -9.79 -28.82
CA LYS A 18 19.53 -8.48 -29.15
C LYS A 18 20.22 -7.89 -27.92
N VAL A 19 21.54 -7.79 -27.97
CA VAL A 19 22.36 -6.99 -27.05
C VAL A 19 22.02 -5.51 -27.28
N LEU A 20 21.48 -4.84 -26.26
CA LEU A 20 21.32 -3.38 -26.25
C LEU A 20 22.72 -2.75 -26.18
N ARG A 21 23.03 -1.84 -27.11
CA ARG A 21 24.30 -1.12 -27.13
C ARG A 21 24.28 0.02 -26.10
N PRO A 22 25.44 0.44 -25.55
CA PRO A 22 25.51 1.61 -24.68
C PRO A 22 25.10 2.86 -25.46
N PHE A 23 24.28 3.71 -24.84
CA PHE A 23 23.89 5.01 -25.38
C PHE A 23 25.11 5.94 -25.41
N GLU A 24 25.56 6.31 -26.62
CA GLU A 24 26.45 7.45 -26.81
C GLU A 24 25.65 8.73 -26.58
N GLN A 25 26.10 9.53 -25.63
CA GLN A 25 25.51 10.79 -25.20
C GLN A 25 25.70 11.84 -26.30
N GLN A 26 24.69 12.03 -27.15
CA GLN A 26 24.63 13.18 -28.05
C GLN A 26 24.32 14.42 -27.21
N ARG A 27 25.33 15.30 -27.06
CA ARG A 27 25.19 16.66 -26.54
C ARG A 27 24.21 17.43 -27.43
N SER A 28 22.96 17.53 -26.99
CA SER A 28 22.01 18.53 -27.46
C SER A 28 21.71 19.48 -26.31
N ASN A 29 22.02 20.75 -26.53
CA ASN A 29 21.87 21.90 -25.62
C ASN A 29 20.75 21.75 -24.58
N GLU A 30 21.14 21.51 -23.33
CA GLU A 30 20.29 21.64 -22.15
C GLU A 30 20.03 23.13 -21.89
N PRO A 31 18.79 23.54 -21.56
CA PRO A 31 18.59 24.85 -20.95
C PRO A 31 19.26 24.83 -19.57
N GLU A 32 20.13 25.81 -19.32
CA GLU A 32 20.84 25.99 -18.06
C GLU A 32 19.88 25.88 -16.87
N ALA A 33 20.22 25.02 -15.91
CA ALA A 33 19.56 25.00 -14.61
C ALA A 33 19.71 26.38 -13.97
N GLU A 34 18.59 27.05 -13.72
CA GLU A 34 18.58 28.31 -12.97
C GLU A 34 19.05 28.05 -11.53
N ALA A 35 20.34 28.25 -11.29
CA ALA A 35 20.92 28.34 -9.97
C ALA A 35 20.46 29.66 -9.32
N GLY A 36 19.38 29.63 -8.54
CA GLY A 36 18.89 30.82 -7.86
C GLY A 36 17.56 30.73 -7.11
N ASP A 37 17.17 29.57 -6.56
CA ASP A 37 15.83 29.38 -5.98
C ASP A 37 15.75 29.01 -4.49
N ALA A 38 16.87 29.05 -3.76
CA ALA A 38 16.98 28.68 -2.34
C ALA A 38 16.20 29.58 -1.34
N GLY A 39 15.24 30.38 -1.82
CA GLY A 39 14.36 31.22 -1.01
C GLY A 39 12.91 31.29 -1.52
N LYS A 40 12.53 30.51 -2.53
CA LYS A 40 11.12 30.40 -2.95
C LYS A 40 10.40 29.28 -2.19
N SER A 41 9.15 29.59 -1.86
CA SER A 41 8.16 28.67 -1.30
C SER A 41 8.10 27.39 -2.13
N VAL A 42 8.26 26.24 -1.48
CA VAL A 42 8.15 24.93 -2.12
C VAL A 42 6.66 24.63 -2.36
N VAL A 43 6.33 24.32 -3.60
CA VAL A 43 5.01 23.85 -4.04
C VAL A 43 5.18 22.56 -4.86
N PHE A 44 4.08 21.91 -5.24
CA PHE A 44 4.13 20.76 -6.14
C PHE A 44 4.43 21.20 -7.58
N HIS A 45 5.25 20.40 -8.28
CA HIS A 45 5.58 20.60 -9.68
C HIS A 45 4.39 20.28 -10.61
N GLU A 46 4.30 20.95 -11.76
CA GLU A 46 3.26 20.73 -12.80
C GLU A 46 3.30 19.32 -13.42
N VAL A 47 4.47 18.69 -13.36
CA VAL A 47 4.63 17.29 -13.80
C VAL A 47 4.29 16.40 -12.62
N HIS A 48 3.20 15.66 -12.76
CA HIS A 48 2.69 14.72 -11.79
C HIS A 48 2.02 13.54 -12.49
N GLY A 49 1.70 12.50 -11.72
CA GLY A 49 1.01 11.32 -12.23
C GLY A 49 -0.41 11.63 -12.74
N GLU A 50 -0.88 10.79 -13.66
CA GLU A 50 -2.18 10.93 -14.35
C GLU A 50 -3.38 10.99 -13.40
N ASN A 51 -3.25 10.43 -12.20
CA ASN A 51 -4.33 10.34 -11.22
C ASN A 51 -4.25 11.40 -10.13
N VAL A 52 -3.34 12.38 -10.27
CA VAL A 52 -3.22 13.53 -9.37
C VAL A 52 -3.94 14.73 -9.96
N GLN A 53 -4.66 15.43 -9.10
CA GLN A 53 -5.15 16.77 -9.33
C GLN A 53 -4.46 17.72 -8.36
N LEU A 54 -3.76 18.72 -8.88
CA LEU A 54 -3.24 19.82 -8.09
C LEU A 54 -4.31 20.89 -7.91
N ASP A 55 -4.27 21.59 -6.78
CA ASP A 55 -5.03 22.81 -6.61
C ASP A 55 -4.42 23.99 -7.40
N LYS A 56 -5.06 25.16 -7.34
CA LYS A 56 -4.64 26.33 -8.12
C LYS A 56 -3.27 26.87 -7.70
N GLU A 57 -2.94 26.76 -6.41
CA GLU A 57 -1.68 27.25 -5.85
C GLU A 57 -0.58 26.18 -5.86
N LYS A 58 -0.92 24.95 -6.28
CA LYS A 58 -0.06 23.75 -6.25
C LYS A 58 0.47 23.45 -4.85
N LYS A 59 -0.23 23.92 -3.82
CA LYS A 59 0.03 23.59 -2.42
C LYS A 59 -0.59 22.25 -2.06
N VAL A 60 -1.63 21.80 -2.76
CA VAL A 60 -2.36 20.56 -2.50
C VAL A 60 -2.29 19.63 -3.70
N ALA A 61 -1.95 18.37 -3.46
CA ALA A 61 -2.02 17.29 -4.43
C ALA A 61 -3.02 16.24 -3.97
N ARG A 62 -4.00 15.90 -4.82
CA ARG A 62 -5.05 14.91 -4.52
C ARG A 62 -5.04 13.78 -5.53
N ARG A 63 -4.96 12.53 -5.07
CA ARG A 63 -5.23 11.34 -5.87
C ARG A 63 -6.74 11.19 -6.07
N VAL A 64 -7.21 11.42 -7.30
CA VAL A 64 -8.65 11.43 -7.61
C VAL A 64 -9.20 10.08 -8.07
N LYS A 65 -8.34 9.15 -8.50
CA LYS A 65 -8.75 7.83 -9.00
C LYS A 65 -7.62 6.81 -8.89
N SER A 66 -7.99 5.52 -8.92
CA SER A 66 -7.05 4.38 -8.86
C SER A 66 -6.15 4.37 -7.60
N TYR A 67 -5.27 3.38 -7.53
CA TYR A 67 -4.25 3.19 -6.49
C TYR A 67 -2.87 3.70 -6.88
N CYS A 68 -2.69 4.08 -8.14
CA CYS A 68 -1.39 4.27 -8.76
C CYS A 68 -1.38 5.56 -9.61
N LYS A 69 -0.28 5.84 -10.30
CA LYS A 69 -0.03 7.04 -11.11
C LYS A 69 -0.29 8.32 -10.31
N SER A 70 0.19 8.31 -9.06
CA SER A 70 -0.05 9.32 -8.04
C SER A 70 1.22 10.03 -7.57
N VAL A 71 2.27 9.99 -8.41
CA VAL A 71 3.56 10.60 -8.10
C VAL A 71 3.50 12.11 -8.28
N VAL A 72 4.07 12.84 -7.33
CA VAL A 72 4.29 14.29 -7.37
C VAL A 72 5.73 14.61 -7.00
N PHE A 73 6.18 15.80 -7.39
CA PHE A 73 7.53 16.27 -7.13
C PHE A 73 7.51 17.67 -6.53
N SER A 74 8.58 18.06 -5.83
CA SER A 74 8.80 19.48 -5.49
C SER A 74 8.97 20.31 -6.76
N SER A 75 8.55 21.57 -6.72
CA SER A 75 8.65 22.51 -7.85
C SER A 75 10.09 22.88 -8.21
N ARG A 76 11.01 22.72 -7.26
CA ARG A 76 12.44 23.03 -7.39
C ARG A 76 13.31 21.97 -6.68
N PRO A 77 14.62 21.95 -6.93
CA PRO A 77 15.54 21.19 -6.10
C PRO A 77 15.42 21.59 -4.62
N ILE A 78 15.58 20.60 -3.75
CA ILE A 78 15.62 20.69 -2.29
C ILE A 78 17.07 20.51 -1.87
N GLU A 79 17.60 21.44 -1.09
CA GLU A 79 18.98 21.38 -0.61
C GLU A 79 19.12 20.32 0.50
N PRO A 80 20.30 19.68 0.65
CA PRO A 80 20.56 18.87 1.84
C PRO A 80 20.32 19.65 3.13
N GLY A 81 19.58 19.06 4.07
CA GLY A 81 19.14 19.68 5.31
C GLY A 81 17.86 20.52 5.20
N GLU A 82 17.35 20.78 3.98
CA GLU A 82 16.08 21.48 3.80
C GLU A 82 14.89 20.54 4.07
N VAL A 83 13.98 20.96 4.96
CA VAL A 83 12.85 20.16 5.40
C VAL A 83 11.67 20.30 4.44
N VAL A 84 11.22 19.17 3.90
CA VAL A 84 9.95 19.07 3.18
C VAL A 84 8.86 18.68 4.17
N LEU A 85 7.87 19.57 4.37
CA LEU A 85 6.77 19.35 5.29
C LEU A 85 5.46 19.09 4.54
N LEU A 86 4.81 17.97 4.87
CA LEU A 86 3.53 17.54 4.30
C LEU A 86 2.46 17.42 5.37
N HIS A 87 1.25 17.85 5.07
CA HIS A 87 0.05 17.61 5.87
C HIS A 87 -0.87 16.64 5.12
N LEU A 88 -1.25 15.53 5.76
CA LEU A 88 -2.14 14.51 5.18
C LEU A 88 -3.61 14.92 5.38
N THR A 89 -4.12 15.74 4.46
CA THR A 89 -5.44 16.38 4.57
C THR A 89 -6.62 15.43 4.34
N GLU A 90 -6.44 14.34 3.60
CA GLU A 90 -7.50 13.36 3.35
C GLU A 90 -6.91 11.95 3.31
N CYS A 91 -7.52 11.04 4.08
CA CYS A 91 -7.23 9.61 4.03
C CYS A 91 -8.52 8.81 3.82
N CYS A 92 -8.38 7.59 3.30
CA CYS A 92 -9.48 6.67 3.10
C CYS A 92 -9.10 5.26 3.55
N GLU A 93 -9.78 4.78 4.58
CA GLU A 93 -9.57 3.47 5.22
C GLU A 93 -9.95 2.27 4.34
N ASP A 94 -10.65 2.51 3.22
CA ASP A 94 -10.91 1.46 2.21
C ASP A 94 -9.64 1.12 1.41
N TRP A 95 -8.65 2.00 1.42
CA TRP A 95 -7.34 1.75 0.81
C TRP A 95 -6.34 1.22 1.83
N SER A 96 -5.29 0.64 1.30
CA SER A 96 -4.28 -0.12 2.01
C SER A 96 -2.89 0.36 1.62
N GLY A 97 -1.94 0.25 2.55
CA GLY A 97 -0.60 0.83 2.43
C GLY A 97 -0.53 2.32 2.75
N SER A 98 0.69 2.84 2.68
CA SER A 98 1.07 4.17 3.16
C SER A 98 1.63 5.05 2.05
N ILE A 99 1.54 6.36 2.23
CA ILE A 99 2.26 7.35 1.43
C ILE A 99 3.75 7.01 1.37
N ARG A 100 4.39 7.32 0.24
CA ARG A 100 5.82 7.05 0.05
C ARG A 100 6.55 8.37 -0.23
N VAL A 101 7.69 8.56 0.40
CA VAL A 101 8.48 9.78 0.31
C VAL A 101 9.94 9.45 0.02
N GLY A 102 10.66 10.42 -0.55
CA GLY A 102 12.08 10.33 -0.85
C GLY A 102 12.51 11.39 -1.86
N PHE A 103 13.53 11.08 -2.66
CA PHE A 103 14.18 12.04 -3.55
C PHE A 103 14.50 11.45 -4.93
N THR A 104 14.71 12.33 -5.90
CA THR A 104 15.17 11.98 -7.24
C THR A 104 16.20 12.98 -7.76
N THR A 105 17.22 12.51 -8.48
CA THR A 105 18.15 13.38 -9.25
C THR A 105 17.57 13.80 -10.60
N HIS A 106 16.43 13.22 -11.01
CA HIS A 106 15.83 13.49 -12.31
C HIS A 106 14.97 14.75 -12.23
N ASN A 107 15.27 15.72 -13.09
CA ASN A 107 14.42 16.89 -13.24
C ASN A 107 12.99 16.45 -13.63
N PRO A 108 11.92 16.85 -12.91
CA PRO A 108 10.56 16.41 -13.20
C PRO A 108 10.12 16.69 -14.65
N VAL A 109 10.64 17.73 -15.31
CA VAL A 109 10.36 18.03 -16.72
C VAL A 109 10.80 16.89 -17.65
N SER A 110 11.95 16.25 -17.39
CA SER A 110 12.46 15.14 -18.20
C SER A 110 11.62 13.86 -18.04
N LEU A 111 10.96 13.71 -16.89
CA LEU A 111 10.13 12.54 -16.57
C LEU A 111 8.72 12.57 -17.19
N LYS A 112 8.26 13.72 -17.71
CA LYS A 112 6.88 13.93 -18.17
C LYS A 112 6.37 12.86 -19.15
N ALA A 113 7.23 12.38 -20.05
CA ALA A 113 6.86 11.38 -21.06
C ALA A 113 6.93 9.93 -20.55
N SER A 114 7.53 9.70 -19.37
CA SER A 114 7.87 8.37 -18.85
C SER A 114 7.54 8.20 -17.38
N LEU A 115 6.61 8.99 -16.82
CA LEU A 115 6.18 8.80 -15.44
C LEU A 115 5.60 7.39 -15.28
N PRO A 116 6.19 6.53 -14.45
CA PRO A 116 5.74 5.17 -14.31
C PRO A 116 4.39 5.10 -13.60
N THR A 117 3.79 3.92 -13.66
CA THR A 117 2.52 3.62 -13.02
C THR A 117 2.55 3.74 -11.50
N SER A 118 3.69 3.66 -10.82
CA SER A 118 3.82 3.95 -9.38
C SER A 118 5.29 4.27 -9.08
N ALA A 119 5.58 5.03 -8.03
CA ALA A 119 6.98 5.26 -7.65
C ALA A 119 7.65 3.97 -7.17
N TYR A 120 6.86 3.04 -6.65
CA TYR A 120 7.37 1.83 -6.03
C TYR A 120 6.59 0.60 -6.58
N PRO A 121 7.26 -0.40 -7.18
CA PRO A 121 8.72 -0.56 -7.33
C PRO A 121 9.31 0.16 -8.57
N ASN A 122 8.49 0.79 -9.42
CA ASN A 122 8.91 1.11 -10.79
C ASN A 122 9.92 2.28 -10.90
N LEU A 123 9.94 3.25 -9.99
CA LEU A 123 10.99 4.28 -9.95
C LEU A 123 12.25 3.80 -9.22
N MET A 124 12.11 2.96 -8.18
CA MET A 124 13.25 2.46 -7.40
C MET A 124 14.31 1.73 -8.24
N ASN A 125 13.87 1.01 -9.29
CA ASN A 125 14.78 0.29 -10.18
C ASN A 125 15.45 1.20 -11.24
N VAL A 126 15.10 2.49 -11.28
CA VAL A 126 15.72 3.49 -12.16
C VAL A 126 16.76 4.25 -11.33
N PRO A 127 18.07 4.16 -11.66
CA PRO A 127 19.12 4.85 -10.93
C PRO A 127 18.82 6.35 -10.76
N GLY A 128 19.09 6.88 -9.57
CA GLY A 128 18.80 8.28 -9.24
C GLY A 128 17.39 8.53 -8.69
N ASN A 129 16.66 7.48 -8.26
CA ASN A 129 15.41 7.62 -7.53
C ASN A 129 15.47 6.79 -6.24
N TRP A 130 15.00 7.37 -5.14
CA TRP A 130 14.95 6.70 -3.85
C TRP A 130 13.64 7.06 -3.17
N VAL A 131 12.82 6.06 -2.85
CA VAL A 131 11.48 6.28 -2.30
C VAL A 131 11.05 5.11 -1.42
N LYS A 132 10.53 5.37 -0.23
CA LYS A 132 10.04 4.33 0.69
C LYS A 132 8.74 4.72 1.36
N PRO A 133 7.92 3.74 1.77
CA PRO A 133 6.71 4.01 2.52
C PRO A 133 7.04 4.61 3.89
N VAL A 134 6.24 5.60 4.29
CA VAL A 134 6.16 6.08 5.67
C VAL A 134 5.47 5.03 6.51
N ASP A 135 5.83 4.88 7.79
CA ASP A 135 5.15 3.92 8.67
C ASP A 135 3.63 4.19 8.73
N ASP A 136 2.84 3.12 8.67
CA ASP A 136 1.37 3.19 8.70
C ASP A 136 0.83 3.88 9.96
N ASP A 137 1.56 3.83 11.08
CA ASP A 137 1.19 4.50 12.32
C ASP A 137 1.44 6.01 12.29
N HIS A 138 2.34 6.47 11.42
CA HIS A 138 2.68 7.86 11.21
C HIS A 138 1.81 8.52 10.13
N ALA A 139 1.36 7.75 9.13
CA ALA A 139 0.59 8.25 7.99
C ALA A 139 -0.94 8.20 8.22
N LYS A 140 -1.43 8.94 9.22
CA LYS A 140 -2.87 9.07 9.53
C LYS A 140 -3.42 10.40 9.01
N GLN A 141 -4.74 10.49 8.88
CA GLN A 141 -5.37 11.78 8.55
C GLN A 141 -4.98 12.84 9.58
N ASP A 142 -4.76 14.07 9.11
CA ASP A 142 -4.31 15.23 9.88
C ASP A 142 -2.90 15.09 10.47
N ALA A 143 -2.13 14.08 10.04
CA ALA A 143 -0.73 13.95 10.40
C ALA A 143 0.15 14.90 9.57
N TYR A 144 1.17 15.43 10.22
CA TYR A 144 2.25 16.18 9.58
C TYR A 144 3.46 15.27 9.42
N ILE A 145 3.91 15.04 8.19
CA ILE A 145 5.12 14.29 7.86
C ILE A 145 6.19 15.28 7.42
N HIS A 146 7.34 15.26 8.08
CA HIS A 146 8.51 16.00 7.63
C HIS A 146 9.59 15.02 7.19
N PHE A 147 10.33 15.36 6.14
CA PHE A 147 11.49 14.58 5.71
C PHE A 147 12.52 15.47 5.03
N TYR A 148 13.78 15.07 5.13
CA TYR A 148 14.91 15.77 4.51
C TYR A 148 16.04 14.77 4.25
N VAL A 149 17.00 15.18 3.43
CA VAL A 149 18.22 14.43 3.17
C VAL A 149 19.40 15.11 3.85
N THR A 150 20.23 14.37 4.57
CA THR A 150 21.46 14.88 5.19
C THR A 150 22.56 15.06 4.14
N GLU A 151 23.60 15.85 4.45
CA GLU A 151 24.78 15.96 3.58
C GLU A 151 25.46 14.59 3.34
N ALA A 152 25.32 13.66 4.29
CA ALA A 152 25.84 12.29 4.20
C ALA A 152 25.00 11.36 3.31
N GLY A 153 23.88 11.85 2.76
CA GLY A 153 23.01 11.07 1.89
C GLY A 153 22.08 10.12 2.64
N GLU A 154 21.70 10.47 3.87
CA GLU A 154 20.72 9.76 4.68
C GLU A 154 19.39 10.52 4.61
N VAL A 155 18.29 9.83 4.35
CA VAL A 155 16.95 10.44 4.40
C VAL A 155 16.35 10.14 5.76
N LEU A 156 16.06 11.21 6.50
CA LEU A 156 15.39 11.15 7.79
C LEU A 156 13.95 11.63 7.61
N TYR A 157 13.02 11.03 8.35
CA TYR A 157 11.64 11.50 8.41
C TYR A 157 11.09 11.41 9.82
N GLY A 158 10.11 12.25 10.13
CA GLY A 158 9.37 12.20 11.37
C GLY A 158 7.90 12.58 11.17
N SER A 159 7.12 12.40 12.24
CA SER A 159 5.68 12.73 12.22
C SER A 159 5.27 13.57 13.41
N ASN A 160 4.42 14.57 13.18
CA ASN A 160 3.83 15.44 14.20
C ASN A 160 4.85 16.06 15.17
N GLY A 161 6.02 16.48 14.65
CA GLY A 161 7.10 17.09 15.43
C GLY A 161 7.83 16.14 16.39
N LYS A 162 7.68 14.82 16.23
CA LYS A 162 8.39 13.79 17.01
C LYS A 162 9.65 13.29 16.31
N ASP A 163 10.44 12.52 17.08
CA ASP A 163 11.71 11.89 16.73
C ASP A 163 11.83 11.45 15.27
N GLU A 164 12.95 11.83 14.67
CA GLU A 164 13.35 11.49 13.31
C GLU A 164 13.85 10.04 13.25
N THR A 165 13.39 9.30 12.25
CA THR A 165 13.82 7.93 11.96
C THR A 165 14.45 7.89 10.57
N GLU A 166 15.51 7.09 10.43
CA GLU A 166 16.10 6.82 9.12
C GLU A 166 15.13 6.07 8.22
N LEU A 167 14.88 6.64 7.04
CA LEU A 167 14.05 6.02 6.01
C LEU A 167 14.91 5.20 5.05
N LEU A 168 15.97 5.80 4.49
CA LEU A 168 16.86 5.19 3.51
C LEU A 168 18.20 5.95 3.45
N THR A 169 19.24 5.28 2.95
CA THR A 169 20.62 5.82 2.86
C THR A 169 21.19 5.65 1.47
N GLY A 170 22.33 6.31 1.20
CA GLY A 170 23.02 6.22 -0.09
C GLY A 170 22.46 7.15 -1.17
N ILE A 171 21.89 8.29 -0.77
CA ILE A 171 21.51 9.34 -1.71
C ILE A 171 22.75 10.04 -2.26
N ASP A 172 22.81 10.24 -3.57
CA ASP A 172 23.82 11.09 -4.19
C ASP A 172 23.44 12.57 -4.00
N THR A 173 24.12 13.24 -3.07
CA THR A 173 23.94 14.66 -2.75
C THR A 173 24.85 15.60 -3.56
N SER A 174 25.60 15.08 -4.53
CA SER A 174 26.54 15.89 -5.34
C SER A 174 25.85 16.78 -6.39
N GLY A 175 24.56 16.52 -6.67
CA GLY A 175 23.77 17.23 -7.66
C GLY A 175 22.38 17.63 -7.13
N PRO A 176 21.54 18.24 -7.99
CA PRO A 176 20.22 18.69 -7.59
C PRO A 176 19.29 17.51 -7.28
N LEU A 177 18.55 17.62 -6.17
CA LEU A 177 17.58 16.62 -5.71
C LEU A 177 16.19 17.22 -5.67
N TRP A 178 15.19 16.57 -6.26
CA TRP A 178 13.79 16.94 -6.09
C TRP A 178 13.13 16.01 -5.09
N ALA A 179 12.23 16.54 -4.26
CA ALA A 179 11.37 15.70 -3.44
C ALA A 179 10.50 14.84 -4.37
N LEU A 180 10.40 13.55 -4.05
CA LEU A 180 9.62 12.56 -4.77
C LEU A 180 8.60 11.96 -3.80
N ILE A 181 7.32 12.15 -4.09
CA ILE A 181 6.22 11.68 -3.24
C ILE A 181 5.24 10.85 -4.07
N ASP A 182 4.89 9.66 -3.62
CA ASP A 182 3.78 8.88 -4.18
C ASP A 182 2.58 8.95 -3.24
N VAL A 183 1.52 9.65 -3.67
CA VAL A 183 0.24 9.75 -2.92
C VAL A 183 -0.48 8.41 -2.99
N TYR A 184 0.08 7.43 -2.28
CA TYR A 184 -0.26 6.01 -2.35
C TYR A 184 -1.06 5.56 -1.11
N GLY A 185 -1.79 4.46 -1.29
CA GLY A 185 -2.48 3.77 -0.21
C GLY A 185 -3.59 4.62 0.40
N ARG A 186 -3.65 4.64 1.73
CA ARG A 186 -4.69 5.35 2.50
C ARG A 186 -4.71 6.84 2.24
N THR A 187 -3.57 7.46 1.96
CA THR A 187 -3.50 8.91 1.71
C THR A 187 -4.12 9.26 0.35
N LEU A 188 -5.09 10.16 0.36
CA LEU A 188 -5.77 10.69 -0.83
C LEU A 188 -5.34 12.11 -1.16
N ALA A 189 -5.08 12.95 -0.16
CA ALA A 189 -4.64 14.32 -0.38
C ALA A 189 -3.53 14.71 0.59
N ILE A 190 -2.58 15.48 0.07
CA ILE A 190 -1.48 16.07 0.82
C ILE A 190 -1.36 17.55 0.50
N GLU A 191 -0.93 18.32 1.49
CA GLU A 191 -0.59 19.73 1.36
C GLU A 191 0.88 19.96 1.74
N ILE A 192 1.61 20.76 0.95
CA ILE A 192 3.04 21.07 1.17
C ILE A 192 3.23 22.46 1.78
N PHE A 193 4.07 22.54 2.80
CA PHE A 193 4.34 23.75 3.57
C PHE A 193 5.83 24.12 3.55
N ASP A 194 6.10 25.41 3.71
CA ASP A 194 7.43 25.89 4.09
C ASP A 194 7.48 26.07 5.60
N GLU A 195 8.60 25.63 6.18
CA GLU A 195 8.88 25.77 7.62
C GLU A 195 8.74 27.23 8.12
N GLY A 196 8.99 28.22 7.25
CA GLY A 196 8.85 29.64 7.56
C GLY A 196 7.42 30.14 7.80
N ALA A 197 6.38 29.39 7.40
CA ALA A 197 4.99 29.81 7.55
C ALA A 197 4.41 29.57 8.96
N ILE A 198 4.96 28.59 9.70
CA ILE A 198 4.39 28.14 10.99
C ILE A 198 4.64 29.15 12.12
N ASN A 199 5.67 29.99 11.99
CA ASN A 199 6.02 31.01 12.98
C ASN A 199 5.23 32.33 12.82
N SER A 200 4.32 32.42 11.85
CA SER A 200 3.57 33.65 11.54
C SER A 200 2.14 33.71 12.11
N SER A 201 1.70 32.67 12.84
CA SER A 201 0.38 32.62 13.48
C SER A 201 0.40 32.63 15.01
N SER A 202 1.55 32.90 15.64
CA SER A 202 1.68 32.99 17.10
C SER A 202 1.88 34.44 17.56
N ASP A 203 0.88 35.30 17.38
CA ASP A 203 0.78 36.56 18.12
C ASP A 203 -0.70 36.94 18.36
N GLU A 204 -0.96 37.40 19.60
CA GLU A 204 -2.24 37.76 20.23
C GLU A 204 -3.16 36.64 20.79
N VAL A 205 -2.69 35.96 21.84
CA VAL A 205 -3.57 35.60 22.97
C VAL A 205 -3.47 36.72 24.01
N LYS A 206 -4.47 37.61 24.08
CA LYS A 206 -4.68 38.49 25.23
C LYS A 206 -5.42 37.69 26.31
N GLU A 207 -4.69 37.27 27.34
CA GLU A 207 -5.27 36.77 28.59
C GLU A 207 -5.96 37.90 29.37
N THR A 208 -7.09 37.57 30.03
CA THR A 208 -7.46 37.87 31.45
C THR A 208 -8.99 37.64 31.67
N PRO A 209 -9.50 37.46 32.91
CA PRO A 209 -9.41 36.26 33.75
C PRO A 209 -10.81 35.69 34.13
N LEU A 210 -10.85 34.46 34.67
CA LEU A 210 -12.06 33.82 35.20
C LEU A 210 -12.61 34.54 36.46
N THR A 211 -13.92 34.83 36.48
CA THR A 211 -14.72 34.91 37.73
C THR A 211 -16.18 34.44 37.54
N THR A 212 -16.54 33.38 38.26
CA THR A 212 -17.79 33.09 39.02
C THR A 212 -19.20 33.47 38.48
N ASP A 213 -19.96 32.41 38.16
CA ASP A 213 -21.28 32.01 38.69
C ASP A 213 -22.40 33.04 39.00
N LEU A 214 -23.54 32.94 38.30
CA LEU A 214 -24.90 32.74 38.86
C LEU A 214 -26.04 32.89 37.81
N SER A 215 -27.11 32.15 38.08
CA SER A 215 -28.38 31.96 37.36
C SER A 215 -29.22 33.21 37.02
N SER A 216 -29.93 33.20 35.89
CA SER A 216 -31.42 33.09 35.79
C SER A 216 -32.04 33.77 34.53
N THR A 217 -32.91 33.00 33.88
CA THR A 217 -34.13 33.37 33.11
C THR A 217 -34.10 34.45 32.01
N LEU A 218 -34.38 34.03 30.76
CA LEU A 218 -35.62 34.34 29.99
C LEU A 218 -35.59 33.60 28.62
N ARG A 219 -36.69 32.94 28.27
CA ARG A 219 -37.06 32.37 26.93
C ARG A 219 -37.90 33.45 26.16
N PRO A 220 -38.21 33.38 24.84
CA PRO A 220 -38.55 32.16 24.08
C PRO A 220 -38.29 32.11 22.53
N ASP A 221 -38.57 30.91 21.98
CA ASP A 221 -39.04 30.56 20.62
C ASP A 221 -38.20 30.76 19.34
N SER A 222 -37.71 29.64 18.77
CA SER A 222 -38.20 29.03 17.51
C SER A 222 -37.41 27.75 17.13
N LEU A 223 -38.16 26.71 16.78
CA LEU A 223 -37.79 25.32 16.41
C LEU A 223 -37.17 25.22 14.97
N PRO A 224 -36.80 24.03 14.41
CA PRO A 224 -36.37 22.73 14.96
C PRO A 224 -35.14 22.08 14.24
N TRP A 225 -34.34 21.27 14.95
CA TRP A 225 -33.69 20.09 14.36
C TRP A 225 -33.77 18.94 15.38
N PRO A 226 -34.11 17.68 15.00
CA PRO A 226 -34.19 16.60 15.97
C PRO A 226 -32.78 16.16 16.38
N LEU A 227 -32.50 16.27 17.68
CA LEU A 227 -31.44 15.56 18.38
C LEU A 227 -31.83 14.08 18.51
N CYS A 228 -30.86 13.18 18.38
CA CYS A 228 -30.85 11.94 19.16
C CYS A 228 -29.57 11.88 20.01
N ARG A 229 -29.76 11.97 21.33
CA ARG A 229 -28.75 11.68 22.36
C ARG A 229 -28.58 10.18 22.54
N ARG A 230 -27.39 9.81 23.01
CA ARG A 230 -27.02 8.54 23.65
C ARG A 230 -27.79 8.33 24.97
N GLY A 231 -28.10 7.08 25.30
CA GLY A 231 -28.40 6.63 26.67
C GLY A 231 -29.52 5.59 26.80
N ASP A 232 -29.13 4.32 26.68
CA ASP A 232 -29.74 3.08 27.23
C ASP A 232 -31.10 2.56 26.70
N PRO A 233 -31.43 1.27 26.87
CA PRO A 233 -30.70 0.07 26.43
C PRO A 233 -31.58 -0.71 25.43
N CYS A 234 -31.15 -0.86 24.18
CA CYS A 234 -31.93 -1.65 23.22
C CYS A 234 -31.67 -3.15 23.40
N THR A 235 -32.55 -3.78 24.17
CA THR A 235 -32.93 -5.18 23.99
C THR A 235 -33.22 -5.41 22.50
N ARG A 236 -32.44 -6.30 21.89
CA ARG A 236 -32.60 -6.69 20.48
C ARG A 236 -34.01 -7.25 20.28
N PRO A 237 -34.73 -6.87 19.21
CA PRO A 237 -35.92 -7.61 18.82
C PRO A 237 -35.48 -8.99 18.34
N ILE A 238 -36.05 -10.01 18.95
CA ILE A 238 -36.11 -11.35 18.37
C ILE A 238 -36.97 -11.22 17.11
N CYS A 239 -36.31 -11.08 15.96
CA CYS A 239 -36.96 -11.29 14.68
C CYS A 239 -37.03 -12.80 14.43
N THR A 240 -38.09 -13.43 14.93
CA THR A 240 -38.62 -14.68 14.38
C THR A 240 -39.22 -14.39 13.00
N GLY A 241 -38.36 -14.28 12.00
CA GLY A 241 -38.71 -14.15 10.60
C GLY A 241 -37.72 -14.96 9.78
N ASN A 242 -38.13 -16.16 9.37
CA ASN A 242 -37.37 -17.04 8.50
C ASN A 242 -37.05 -16.37 7.16
N ASN A 243 -35.94 -15.64 7.07
CA ASN A 243 -35.32 -15.24 5.81
C ASN A 243 -34.19 -16.21 5.48
N LYS A 244 -34.59 -17.38 4.97
CA LYS A 244 -33.71 -18.39 4.36
C LYS A 244 -33.21 -17.96 2.95
N ALA A 245 -32.81 -16.71 2.77
CA ALA A 245 -32.41 -16.18 1.46
C ALA A 245 -30.92 -15.80 1.34
N CYS A 246 -30.11 -15.98 2.40
CA CYS A 246 -28.66 -15.75 2.36
C CYS A 246 -27.80 -16.99 2.71
N THR A 247 -28.39 -18.19 2.83
CA THR A 247 -27.64 -19.42 3.12
C THR A 247 -27.51 -20.38 1.93
N ASP A 248 -28.16 -20.11 0.79
CA ASP A 248 -28.30 -21.08 -0.30
C ASP A 248 -27.51 -20.71 -1.57
N LEU A 249 -26.34 -20.07 -1.41
CA LEU A 249 -25.28 -20.06 -2.43
C LEU A 249 -24.18 -21.11 -2.13
N ALA A 250 -24.44 -22.02 -1.18
CA ALA A 250 -23.61 -23.17 -0.86
C ALA A 250 -23.89 -24.34 -1.84
N GLY A 251 -23.54 -24.14 -3.11
CA GLY A 251 -23.38 -25.25 -4.05
C GLY A 251 -22.04 -25.93 -3.82
N ASP A 252 -22.07 -27.13 -3.22
CA ASP A 252 -20.97 -28.07 -2.96
C ASP A 252 -19.67 -27.48 -2.34
N ASP A 253 -19.56 -27.62 -1.03
CA ASP A 253 -18.63 -26.98 -0.10
C ASP A 253 -17.19 -27.55 -0.16
N LYS A 254 -16.66 -27.76 -1.37
CA LYS A 254 -15.40 -28.49 -1.55
C LYS A 254 -14.20 -27.56 -1.62
N TRP A 255 -13.79 -27.08 -0.44
CA TRP A 255 -12.43 -26.59 -0.26
C TRP A 255 -11.44 -27.71 -0.56
N THR A 256 -10.43 -27.39 -1.35
CA THR A 256 -9.39 -28.29 -1.82
C THR A 256 -8.08 -28.05 -1.08
N HIS A 257 -7.19 -29.03 -1.14
CA HIS A 257 -5.90 -28.99 -0.47
C HIS A 257 -4.96 -27.98 -1.14
N LEU A 258 -4.46 -27.04 -0.35
CA LEU A 258 -3.36 -26.15 -0.69
C LEU A 258 -2.39 -26.14 0.48
N ALA A 259 -1.11 -26.36 0.19
CA ALA A 259 -0.04 -26.42 1.17
C ALA A 259 0.77 -25.13 1.19
N TYR A 260 1.38 -24.87 2.34
CA TYR A 260 2.52 -23.98 2.42
C TYR A 260 3.75 -24.60 1.72
N HIS A 261 4.66 -23.75 1.27
CA HIS A 261 5.95 -24.17 0.75
C HIS A 261 6.84 -24.70 1.88
N LYS A 262 7.80 -25.57 1.54
CA LYS A 262 8.76 -26.14 2.51
C LYS A 262 9.83 -25.14 2.96
N ILE A 263 10.10 -24.15 2.11
CA ILE A 263 10.98 -23.04 2.44
C ILE A 263 10.17 -22.00 3.21
N LEU A 264 10.60 -21.70 4.43
CA LEU A 264 9.93 -20.84 5.40
C LEU A 264 10.95 -19.88 6.03
N GLY A 265 10.44 -18.81 6.63
CA GLY A 265 11.26 -17.95 7.48
C GLY A 265 11.85 -18.71 8.67
N PRO A 266 12.99 -18.26 9.23
CA PRO A 266 13.70 -18.96 10.31
C PRO A 266 12.85 -19.18 11.57
N ASN A 267 11.80 -18.37 11.78
CA ASN A 267 10.93 -18.44 12.95
C ASN A 267 9.56 -19.07 12.65
N THR A 268 9.46 -19.83 11.55
CA THR A 268 8.24 -20.55 11.14
C THR A 268 8.56 -22.01 10.84
N ARG A 269 7.63 -22.91 11.18
CA ARG A 269 7.65 -24.33 10.79
C ARG A 269 6.29 -24.73 10.22
N LEU A 270 6.29 -25.83 9.47
CA LEU A 270 5.03 -26.52 9.15
C LEU A 270 4.62 -27.45 10.30
N ASP A 271 3.32 -27.68 10.44
CA ASP A 271 2.83 -28.79 11.24
C ASP A 271 3.36 -30.12 10.64
N PRO A 272 3.98 -31.01 11.44
CA PRO A 272 4.59 -32.24 10.93
C PRO A 272 3.61 -33.18 10.20
N GLY A 273 2.32 -33.14 10.55
CA GLY A 273 1.28 -33.98 9.96
C GLY A 273 0.46 -33.28 8.89
N ASP A 274 0.62 -31.96 8.73
CA ASP A 274 -0.30 -31.14 7.95
C ASP A 274 0.41 -29.96 7.27
N SER A 275 0.78 -30.16 6.00
CA SER A 275 1.43 -29.12 5.19
C SER A 275 0.55 -27.88 4.93
N GLN A 276 -0.73 -27.92 5.30
CA GLN A 276 -1.62 -26.77 5.22
C GLN A 276 -1.53 -25.87 6.44
N VAL A 277 -0.73 -26.23 7.45
CA VAL A 277 -0.59 -25.48 8.69
C VAL A 277 0.83 -24.96 8.86
N ALA A 278 0.95 -23.66 9.07
CA ALA A 278 2.19 -23.00 9.44
C ALA A 278 2.09 -22.47 10.88
N GLU A 279 3.17 -22.64 11.64
CA GLU A 279 3.28 -22.29 13.04
C GLU A 279 4.52 -21.47 13.31
N ARG A 280 4.39 -20.51 14.21
CA ARG A 280 5.52 -19.76 14.74
C ARG A 280 6.34 -20.63 15.69
N CYS A 281 7.67 -20.60 15.55
CA CYS A 281 8.58 -21.36 16.40
C CYS A 281 8.97 -20.64 17.68
N GLU A 282 9.37 -19.37 17.54
CA GLU A 282 9.85 -18.54 18.65
C GLU A 282 8.96 -17.30 18.78
N LEU A 283 8.32 -17.17 19.95
CA LEU A 283 7.50 -16.00 20.27
C LEU A 283 8.40 -14.76 20.40
N GLY A 284 7.94 -13.62 19.89
CA GLY A 284 8.67 -12.35 19.92
C GLY A 284 9.76 -12.18 18.85
N LYS A 285 10.19 -13.24 18.15
CA LYS A 285 11.16 -13.14 17.04
C LYS A 285 10.51 -12.72 15.71
N ARG A 286 11.21 -11.92 14.91
CA ARG A 286 10.79 -11.49 13.55
C ARG A 286 11.06 -12.57 12.50
N LYS A 287 10.87 -12.28 11.21
CA LYS A 287 11.13 -13.22 10.10
C LYS A 287 10.32 -14.52 10.17
N ALA A 288 9.05 -14.44 10.55
CA ALA A 288 8.17 -15.60 10.63
C ALA A 288 7.38 -15.75 9.32
N PHE A 289 8.11 -15.93 8.21
CA PHE A 289 7.53 -16.02 6.87
C PHE A 289 6.96 -17.40 6.55
N ALA A 290 5.79 -17.43 5.92
CA ALA A 290 5.18 -18.61 5.31
C ALA A 290 4.73 -18.31 3.89
N PHE A 291 5.11 -19.15 2.92
CA PHE A 291 4.81 -18.94 1.51
C PHE A 291 3.83 -19.98 1.01
N LEU A 292 2.99 -19.65 0.02
CA LEU A 292 2.25 -20.68 -0.71
C LEU A 292 3.20 -21.60 -1.48
N SER A 293 2.84 -22.87 -1.59
CA SER A 293 3.60 -23.86 -2.36
C SER A 293 3.63 -23.61 -3.87
N ARG A 294 2.76 -22.72 -4.37
CA ARG A 294 2.67 -22.33 -5.77
C ARG A 294 2.12 -20.90 -5.89
N PRO A 295 2.24 -20.27 -7.06
CA PRO A 295 1.59 -18.99 -7.35
C PRO A 295 0.08 -19.05 -7.13
N LEU A 296 -0.51 -17.95 -6.66
CA LEU A 296 -1.96 -17.81 -6.48
C LEU A 296 -2.60 -17.38 -7.80
N ALA A 297 -3.58 -18.13 -8.29
CA ALA A 297 -4.23 -17.81 -9.55
C ALA A 297 -5.27 -16.69 -9.40
N THR A 298 -5.49 -15.93 -10.47
CA THR A 298 -6.55 -14.92 -10.52
C THR A 298 -7.93 -15.56 -10.31
N ASN A 299 -8.75 -14.91 -9.48
CA ASN A 299 -10.06 -15.33 -9.00
C ASN A 299 -10.09 -16.66 -8.22
N GLU A 300 -8.93 -17.16 -7.79
CA GLU A 300 -8.83 -18.25 -6.84
C GLU A 300 -9.07 -17.74 -5.42
N LEU A 301 -9.93 -18.44 -4.67
CA LEU A 301 -10.19 -18.10 -3.27
C LEU A 301 -9.20 -18.84 -2.38
N LEU A 302 -8.36 -18.08 -1.69
CA LEU A 302 -7.44 -18.56 -0.67
C LEU A 302 -8.06 -18.31 0.71
N GLN A 303 -8.52 -19.38 1.37
CA GLN A 303 -8.97 -19.28 2.75
C GLN A 303 -7.82 -19.53 3.72
N VAL A 304 -7.74 -18.69 4.73
CA VAL A 304 -6.77 -18.74 5.82
C VAL A 304 -7.54 -18.71 7.13
N LYS A 305 -7.43 -19.76 7.92
CA LYS A 305 -8.02 -19.82 9.26
C LYS A 305 -6.96 -19.48 10.30
N VAL A 306 -7.27 -18.56 11.20
CA VAL A 306 -6.44 -18.23 12.36
C VAL A 306 -6.66 -19.26 13.46
N GLU A 307 -5.69 -20.16 13.67
CA GLU A 307 -5.80 -21.25 14.65
C GLU A 307 -4.97 -21.02 15.92
N GLY A 308 -4.06 -20.05 15.91
CA GLY A 308 -3.22 -19.71 17.06
C GLY A 308 -3.12 -18.21 17.26
N TRP A 309 -3.17 -17.80 18.52
CA TRP A 309 -3.20 -16.40 18.93
C TRP A 309 -2.44 -16.20 20.25
N GLU A 310 -1.65 -15.14 20.34
CA GLU A 310 -0.94 -14.72 21.55
C GLU A 310 -1.18 -13.23 21.78
N GLU A 311 -2.01 -12.90 22.77
CA GLU A 311 -2.46 -11.52 23.03
C GLU A 311 -1.32 -10.62 23.52
N ALA A 312 -0.31 -11.19 24.19
CA ALA A 312 0.81 -10.44 24.73
C ALA A 312 1.76 -9.91 23.66
N LEU A 313 1.66 -10.37 22.41
CA LEU A 313 2.55 -9.95 21.33
C LEU A 313 2.04 -8.68 20.62
N PRO A 314 2.94 -7.78 20.23
CA PRO A 314 2.59 -6.64 19.38
C PRO A 314 2.40 -7.08 17.91
N GLY A 315 1.64 -6.29 17.15
CA GLY A 315 1.39 -6.52 15.72
C GLY A 315 0.35 -7.60 15.43
N SER A 316 -0.05 -7.74 14.16
CA SER A 316 -1.02 -8.74 13.70
C SER A 316 -0.45 -9.48 12.48
N LEU A 317 -1.28 -10.30 11.83
CA LEU A 317 -0.97 -10.96 10.58
C LEU A 317 -0.65 -9.95 9.47
N SER A 318 0.42 -10.18 8.72
CA SER A 318 0.65 -9.50 7.44
C SER A 318 0.46 -10.49 6.28
N PHE A 319 -0.08 -10.00 5.18
CA PHE A 319 -0.27 -10.76 3.94
C PHE A 319 0.34 -10.01 2.77
N GLY A 320 0.98 -10.73 1.86
CA GLY A 320 1.52 -10.14 0.67
C GLY A 320 1.63 -11.07 -0.51
N MET A 321 2.11 -10.52 -1.61
CA MET A 321 2.37 -11.20 -2.86
C MET A 321 3.78 -10.84 -3.36
N THR A 322 4.42 -11.80 -4.03
CA THR A 322 5.77 -11.61 -4.56
C THR A 322 6.03 -12.42 -5.83
N THR A 323 6.92 -11.94 -6.71
CA THR A 323 7.48 -12.76 -7.80
C THR A 323 8.62 -13.67 -7.34
N CYS A 324 9.08 -13.55 -6.10
CA CYS A 324 10.10 -14.43 -5.53
C CYS A 324 9.55 -15.86 -5.42
N ASP A 325 10.12 -16.79 -6.20
CA ASP A 325 9.88 -18.23 -6.02
C ASP A 325 10.49 -18.66 -4.68
N PRO A 326 9.69 -19.17 -3.72
CA PRO A 326 10.20 -19.56 -2.40
C PRO A 326 11.34 -20.59 -2.46
N SER A 327 11.43 -21.38 -3.52
CA SER A 327 12.52 -22.35 -3.74
C SER A 327 13.88 -21.66 -3.89
N SER A 328 13.91 -20.45 -4.46
CA SER A 328 15.11 -19.63 -4.64
C SER A 328 15.73 -19.17 -3.33
N LEU A 329 14.93 -19.13 -2.25
CA LEU A 329 15.35 -18.73 -0.91
C LEU A 329 15.98 -19.90 -0.11
N SER A 330 16.11 -21.09 -0.70
CA SER A 330 16.70 -22.24 -0.01
C SER A 330 18.11 -21.93 0.51
N GLY A 331 18.29 -22.04 1.83
CA GLY A 331 19.55 -21.69 2.52
C GLY A 331 19.77 -20.19 2.73
N LYS A 332 18.90 -19.33 2.21
CA LYS A 332 18.98 -17.85 2.29
C LYS A 332 17.83 -17.22 3.08
N THR A 333 16.92 -18.01 3.64
CA THR A 333 15.77 -17.45 4.39
C THR A 333 16.17 -16.64 5.63
N GLY A 334 17.37 -16.88 6.17
CA GLY A 334 17.95 -16.03 7.23
C GLY A 334 18.33 -14.61 6.76
N GLU A 335 18.56 -14.43 5.46
CA GLU A 335 18.89 -13.15 4.80
C GLU A 335 17.63 -12.30 4.54
N LEU A 336 16.42 -12.88 4.66
CA LEU A 336 15.19 -12.08 4.62
C LEU A 336 15.24 -11.02 5.73
N PRO A 337 14.80 -9.79 5.47
CA PRO A 337 14.90 -8.71 6.43
C PRO A 337 13.96 -8.91 7.64
N ASP A 338 14.35 -8.33 8.78
CA ASP A 338 13.50 -8.30 9.98
C ASP A 338 12.31 -7.35 9.83
N ASN A 339 12.52 -6.20 9.17
CA ASN A 339 11.45 -5.28 8.80
C ASN A 339 10.91 -5.66 7.41
N LEU A 340 9.59 -5.87 7.34
CA LEU A 340 8.86 -6.11 6.09
C LEU A 340 9.12 -5.02 5.04
N ASP A 341 9.27 -3.74 5.44
CA ASP A 341 9.52 -2.65 4.48
C ASP A 341 10.84 -2.81 3.73
N ASN A 342 11.80 -3.54 4.29
CA ASN A 342 13.07 -3.79 3.61
C ASN A 342 12.96 -4.91 2.57
N LEU A 343 11.84 -5.66 2.51
CA LEU A 343 11.56 -6.54 1.36
C LEU A 343 11.42 -5.72 0.08
N LEU A 344 11.03 -4.45 0.24
CA LEU A 344 10.86 -3.53 -0.85
C LEU A 344 12.20 -3.13 -1.53
N ASP A 345 13.33 -3.38 -0.88
CA ASP A 345 14.65 -3.08 -1.45
C ASP A 345 15.23 -4.26 -2.24
N ARG A 346 14.51 -5.39 -2.30
CA ARG A 346 14.97 -6.59 -3.01
C ARG A 346 14.67 -6.49 -4.51
N GLU A 347 15.44 -7.22 -5.30
CA GLU A 347 15.26 -7.28 -6.76
C GLU A 347 13.94 -7.92 -7.17
N GLU A 348 13.37 -8.81 -6.35
CA GLU A 348 12.06 -9.38 -6.65
C GLU A 348 10.94 -8.38 -6.35
N TYR A 349 9.79 -8.54 -7.01
CA TYR A 349 8.64 -7.71 -6.70
C TYR A 349 8.02 -8.17 -5.38
N TRP A 350 7.87 -7.25 -4.42
CA TRP A 350 7.21 -7.51 -3.13
C TRP A 350 6.14 -6.45 -2.86
N VAL A 351 4.94 -6.89 -2.48
CA VAL A 351 3.86 -6.01 -2.02
C VAL A 351 3.06 -6.69 -0.92
N PHE A 352 2.65 -5.94 0.10
CA PHE A 352 1.98 -6.51 1.27
C PHE A 352 1.14 -5.48 2.00
N GLN A 353 0.18 -5.98 2.77
CA GLN A 353 -0.57 -5.26 3.79
C GLN A 353 -0.15 -5.77 5.17
N LYS A 354 0.29 -4.85 6.02
CA LYS A 354 0.59 -5.14 7.42
C LYS A 354 -0.67 -5.11 8.27
N ALA A 355 -0.59 -5.76 9.42
CA ALA A 355 -1.56 -5.63 10.50
C ALA A 355 -3.03 -5.86 10.08
N LEU A 356 -3.30 -6.93 9.33
CA LEU A 356 -4.66 -7.31 8.95
C LEU A 356 -5.55 -7.47 10.18
N ASN A 357 -6.78 -6.94 10.08
CA ASN A 357 -7.79 -7.07 11.11
C ASN A 357 -8.29 -8.51 11.18
N CYS A 358 -7.86 -9.24 12.20
CA CYS A 358 -8.23 -10.62 12.47
C CYS A 358 -8.11 -10.94 13.97
N ALA A 359 -8.71 -12.04 14.38
CA ALA A 359 -8.73 -12.59 15.73
C ALA A 359 -8.68 -14.13 15.66
N LEU A 360 -8.48 -14.77 16.81
CA LEU A 360 -8.52 -16.22 16.91
C LEU A 360 -9.83 -16.79 16.34
N ASN A 361 -9.72 -17.88 15.58
CA ASN A 361 -10.80 -18.59 14.88
C ASN A 361 -11.40 -17.90 13.66
N ASP A 362 -10.93 -16.70 13.31
CA ASP A 362 -11.41 -16.04 12.10
C ASP A 362 -11.03 -16.84 10.84
N GLN A 363 -11.92 -16.75 9.85
CA GLN A 363 -11.68 -17.19 8.49
C GLN A 363 -11.50 -15.98 7.61
N LEU A 364 -10.29 -15.82 7.10
CA LEU A 364 -9.94 -14.80 6.12
C LEU A 364 -9.98 -15.45 4.74
N VAL A 365 -10.59 -14.80 3.76
CA VAL A 365 -10.63 -15.29 2.37
C VAL A 365 -10.03 -14.23 1.47
N PHE A 366 -8.90 -14.54 0.85
CA PHE A 366 -8.17 -13.67 -0.07
C PHE A 366 -8.48 -14.05 -1.52
N VAL A 367 -8.46 -13.06 -2.40
CA VAL A 367 -8.65 -13.26 -3.84
C VAL A 367 -7.97 -12.16 -4.64
N THR A 368 -7.25 -12.55 -5.70
CA THR A 368 -6.72 -11.63 -6.70
C THR A 368 -7.73 -11.50 -7.84
N ARG A 369 -8.02 -10.28 -8.29
CA ARG A 369 -8.97 -9.96 -9.35
C ARG A 369 -8.26 -9.74 -10.69
N ASP A 370 -9.05 -9.78 -11.76
CA ASP A 370 -8.55 -9.58 -13.14
C ASP A 370 -7.94 -8.19 -13.37
N ASP A 371 -8.37 -7.19 -12.58
CA ASP A 371 -7.87 -5.81 -12.63
C ASP A 371 -6.68 -5.56 -11.70
N GLY A 372 -6.12 -6.62 -11.11
CA GLY A 372 -4.99 -6.54 -10.19
C GLY A 372 -5.37 -6.22 -8.75
N GLN A 373 -6.66 -6.02 -8.42
CA GLN A 373 -7.07 -5.86 -7.03
C GLN A 373 -6.85 -7.14 -6.24
N VAL A 374 -6.32 -7.01 -5.03
CA VAL A 374 -6.26 -8.11 -4.08
C VAL A 374 -7.16 -7.76 -2.92
N GLU A 375 -8.20 -8.55 -2.76
CA GLU A 375 -9.24 -8.33 -1.78
C GLU A 375 -9.18 -9.41 -0.69
N TYR A 376 -9.68 -9.08 0.50
CA TYR A 376 -10.00 -10.08 1.50
C TYR A 376 -11.36 -9.87 2.15
N SER A 377 -11.96 -10.97 2.60
CA SER A 377 -13.16 -11.00 3.42
C SER A 377 -12.87 -11.69 4.74
N ARG A 378 -13.49 -11.21 5.82
CA ARG A 378 -13.41 -11.81 7.15
C ARG A 378 -14.77 -12.42 7.51
N ASN A 379 -14.77 -13.69 7.87
CA ASN A 379 -15.94 -14.44 8.37
C ASN A 379 -17.17 -14.35 7.44
N GLY A 380 -16.97 -14.33 6.13
CA GLY A 380 -18.05 -14.22 5.15
C GLY A 380 -18.65 -12.80 5.02
N GLY A 381 -18.00 -11.79 5.61
CA GLY A 381 -18.35 -10.39 5.40
C GLY A 381 -18.03 -9.89 3.99
N PRO A 382 -18.23 -8.59 3.73
CA PRO A 382 -17.89 -7.98 2.45
C PRO A 382 -16.38 -8.09 2.17
N PHE A 383 -16.03 -8.13 0.89
CA PHE A 383 -14.63 -8.04 0.49
C PHE A 383 -14.17 -6.58 0.49
N SER A 384 -13.02 -6.32 1.09
CA SER A 384 -12.29 -5.06 1.03
C SER A 384 -10.97 -5.24 0.28
N THR A 385 -10.54 -4.21 -0.44
CA THR A 385 -9.28 -4.24 -1.20
C THR A 385 -8.10 -3.94 -0.27
N ILE A 386 -7.11 -4.82 -0.23
CA ILE A 386 -5.95 -4.74 0.67
C ILE A 386 -4.61 -4.52 -0.02
N LEU A 387 -4.54 -4.66 -1.34
CA LEU A 387 -3.39 -4.22 -2.14
C LEU A 387 -3.74 -4.37 -3.63
N HIS A 388 -2.85 -3.90 -4.49
CA HIS A 388 -2.94 -4.11 -5.92
C HIS A 388 -1.64 -4.73 -6.43
N VAL A 389 -1.77 -5.59 -7.44
CA VAL A 389 -0.67 -6.31 -8.07
C VAL A 389 -0.70 -6.17 -9.57
N ASP A 390 0.44 -6.40 -10.21
CA ASP A 390 0.47 -6.64 -11.65
C ASP A 390 -0.06 -8.05 -11.96
N GLY A 391 -1.24 -8.14 -12.58
CA GLY A 391 -1.86 -9.41 -12.94
C GLY A 391 -1.16 -10.18 -14.07
N ALA A 392 -0.15 -9.58 -14.72
CA ALA A 392 0.68 -10.28 -15.70
C ALA A 392 1.77 -11.15 -15.05
N GLU A 393 2.10 -10.88 -13.78
CA GLU A 393 3.18 -11.54 -13.06
C GLU A 393 2.72 -12.83 -12.38
N ASN A 394 3.67 -13.75 -12.21
CA ASN A 394 3.43 -15.03 -11.54
C ASN A 394 3.69 -14.89 -10.03
N LEU A 395 2.64 -14.60 -9.26
CA LEU A 395 2.78 -14.14 -7.87
C LEU A 395 2.53 -15.24 -6.83
N PHE A 396 3.51 -15.47 -5.97
CA PHE A 396 3.37 -16.27 -4.76
C PHE A 396 2.78 -15.42 -3.64
N ALA A 397 1.72 -15.90 -2.98
CA ALA A 397 1.26 -15.27 -1.77
C ALA A 397 2.12 -15.71 -0.58
N PHE A 398 2.35 -14.79 0.35
CA PHE A 398 3.10 -15.02 1.57
C PHE A 398 2.41 -14.38 2.78
N PHE A 399 2.78 -14.87 3.96
CA PHE A 399 2.33 -14.38 5.25
C PHE A 399 3.55 -14.11 6.12
N ASP A 400 3.49 -13.04 6.91
CA ASP A 400 4.37 -12.87 8.06
C ASP A 400 3.52 -12.98 9.34
N ILE A 401 3.83 -14.01 10.13
CA ILE A 401 3.15 -14.30 11.41
C ILE A 401 4.00 -13.85 12.62
N ALA A 402 4.89 -12.86 12.44
CA ALA A 402 5.70 -12.28 13.50
C ALA A 402 4.93 -11.33 14.44
N GLY A 403 3.63 -11.57 14.66
CA GLY A 403 2.74 -10.79 15.54
C GLY A 403 1.88 -11.67 16.46
N ARG A 404 0.66 -11.24 16.79
CA ARG A 404 -0.30 -12.00 17.62
C ARG A 404 -0.72 -13.34 17.02
N VAL A 405 -0.77 -13.45 15.70
CA VAL A 405 -1.12 -14.70 15.03
C VAL A 405 0.07 -15.65 15.09
N THR A 406 -0.13 -16.84 15.66
CA THR A 406 0.94 -17.83 15.86
C THR A 406 0.75 -19.12 15.08
N ARG A 407 -0.46 -19.38 14.57
CA ARG A 407 -0.77 -20.57 13.75
C ARG A 407 -1.84 -20.24 12.71
N LEU A 408 -1.56 -20.63 11.46
CA LEU A 408 -2.45 -20.42 10.32
C LEU A 408 -2.68 -21.72 9.56
N ARG A 409 -3.91 -21.90 9.07
CA ARG A 409 -4.30 -23.02 8.21
C ARG A 409 -4.80 -22.54 6.87
N LEU A 410 -4.30 -23.13 5.79
CA LEU A 410 -4.72 -22.85 4.41
C LEU A 410 -5.81 -23.80 3.92
N ARG A 411 -6.69 -23.25 3.09
CA ARG A 411 -7.60 -23.98 2.21
C ARG A 411 -7.78 -23.19 0.92
N MET A 412 -8.18 -23.87 -0.15
CA MET A 412 -8.31 -23.22 -1.45
C MET A 412 -9.57 -23.65 -2.18
N ARG A 413 -10.17 -22.72 -2.93
CA ARG A 413 -11.31 -23.01 -3.78
C ARG A 413 -11.16 -22.30 -5.13
N THR A 414 -11.17 -23.07 -6.20
CA THR A 414 -11.24 -22.53 -7.56
C THR A 414 -12.69 -22.18 -7.88
N MET A 415 -12.94 -20.93 -8.29
CA MET A 415 -14.29 -20.50 -8.64
C MET A 415 -14.65 -20.92 -10.07
N PRO A 416 -15.82 -21.56 -10.32
CA PRO A 416 -16.28 -21.80 -11.68
C PRO A 416 -16.54 -20.48 -12.42
N LEU A 417 -16.24 -20.42 -13.71
CA LEU A 417 -16.37 -19.20 -14.54
C LEU A 417 -17.77 -18.54 -14.49
N CYS A 418 -18.84 -19.33 -14.32
CA CYS A 418 -20.21 -18.82 -14.18
C CYS A 418 -20.46 -18.08 -12.85
N PHE A 419 -19.79 -18.48 -11.77
CA PHE A 419 -19.91 -17.85 -10.45
C PHE A 419 -19.10 -16.55 -10.35
N ILE A 420 -18.02 -16.38 -11.13
CA ILE A 420 -17.24 -15.13 -11.15
C ILE A 420 -18.12 -13.93 -11.56
N ARG A 421 -19.02 -14.13 -12.54
CA ARG A 421 -19.96 -13.08 -12.98
C ARG A 421 -21.03 -12.75 -11.93
N LEU A 422 -21.55 -13.78 -11.26
CA LEU A 422 -22.56 -13.62 -10.21
C LEU A 422 -21.97 -13.00 -8.94
N PHE A 423 -20.75 -13.40 -8.57
CA PHE A 423 -20.01 -12.89 -7.42
C PHE A 423 -19.71 -11.40 -7.57
N LYS A 424 -19.28 -10.95 -8.76
CA LYS A 424 -19.11 -9.51 -9.07
C LYS A 424 -20.42 -8.75 -8.83
N ALA A 425 -21.54 -9.25 -9.34
CA ALA A 425 -22.84 -8.58 -9.18
C ALA A 425 -23.33 -8.52 -7.72
N VAL A 426 -23.22 -9.61 -6.96
CA VAL A 426 -23.68 -9.67 -5.56
C VAL A 426 -22.78 -8.81 -4.66
N ASN A 427 -21.47 -8.83 -4.87
CA ASN A 427 -20.54 -8.04 -4.04
C ASN A 427 -20.71 -6.54 -4.30
N THR A 428 -20.93 -6.12 -5.55
CA THR A 428 -21.27 -4.72 -5.87
C THR A 428 -22.57 -4.29 -5.20
N LEU A 429 -23.60 -5.15 -5.17
CA LEU A 429 -24.88 -4.85 -4.52
C LEU A 429 -24.75 -4.79 -2.98
N MET A 430 -23.95 -5.68 -2.38
CA MET A 430 -23.72 -5.66 -0.92
C MET A 430 -22.88 -4.45 -0.48
N ASN A 431 -21.83 -4.09 -1.23
CA ASN A 431 -21.05 -2.88 -0.95
C ASN A 431 -21.88 -1.60 -1.13
N LEU A 432 -22.78 -1.57 -2.12
CA LEU A 432 -23.70 -0.46 -2.30
C LEU A 432 -24.74 -0.38 -1.18
N ALA A 433 -25.29 -1.51 -0.74
CA ALA A 433 -26.25 -1.57 0.36
C ALA A 433 -25.60 -1.16 1.70
N TYR A 434 -24.35 -1.54 1.94
CA TYR A 434 -23.59 -1.14 3.13
C TYR A 434 -23.34 0.38 3.15
N ARG A 435 -22.95 0.97 2.01
CA ARG A 435 -22.75 2.43 1.88
C ARG A 435 -24.02 3.27 1.99
N ILE A 436 -25.21 2.67 1.85
CA ILE A 436 -26.50 3.35 2.02
C ILE A 436 -27.00 3.23 3.48
N ALA A 437 -26.47 2.27 4.25
CA ALA A 437 -26.88 1.99 5.62
C ALA A 437 -26.02 2.65 6.72
N CYS A 438 -24.85 3.19 6.34
CA CYS A 438 -24.01 4.05 7.17
C CYS A 438 -24.16 5.50 6.70
#